data_AF-A0A9W6WMQ5-F1
#
_entry.id   AF-A0A9W6WMQ5-F1
#
_cell.length_a   1.000
_cell.length_b   1.000
_cell.length_c   1.000
_cell.angle_alpha   90.00
_cell.angle_beta   90.00
_cell.angle_gamma   90.00
#
_symmetry.space_group_name_H-M   'P 1'
#
loop_
_entity.id
_entity.type
_entity.pdbx_description
1 polymer ?
#
loop_
_entity_poly.entity_id
_entity_poly.type
_entity_poly.pdbx_seq_one_letter_code
_entity_poly.pdbx_strand_id
1 'polypeptide(L)' 'MDSQDAKGMIVNITGGSDLTLFEVDEAAERVTRELDDPHANIIFGSTFDDSLDGKLRVSVVATGIADPEKL' A
#
# COMPACT_ATOMS: atom_id res chain seq x y z
N MET A 1 -5.36 -11.81 11.71
CA MET A 1 -4.61 -10.55 11.83
C MET A 1 -4.78 -9.86 10.51
N ASP A 2 -5.87 -9.10 10.40
CA ASP A 2 -6.29 -8.45 9.17
C ASP A 2 -5.66 -7.06 9.11
N SER A 3 -5.20 -6.66 7.92
CA SER A 3 -4.59 -5.34 7.69
C SER A 3 -5.58 -4.19 7.89
N GLN A 4 -6.88 -4.50 7.98
CA GLN A 4 -8.00 -3.57 8.16
C GLN A 4 -7.90 -2.73 9.45
N ASP A 5 -7.32 -3.28 10.51
CA ASP A 5 -7.19 -2.62 11.83
C ASP A 5 -5.95 -1.72 11.99
N ALA A 6 -5.17 -1.53 10.92
CA ALA A 6 -3.92 -0.79 10.97
C ALA A 6 -4.15 0.73 11.07
N LYS A 7 -3.64 1.35 12.15
CA LYS A 7 -3.69 2.82 12.33
C LYS A 7 -2.77 3.60 11.38
N GLY A 8 -1.80 2.93 10.76
CA GLY A 8 -0.93 3.55 9.78
C GLY A 8 -0.44 2.54 8.76
N MET A 9 -0.38 2.94 7.49
CA MET A 9 0.01 2.08 6.38
C MET A 9 1.02 2.78 5.48
N ILE A 10 2.08 2.08 5.09
CA ILE A 10 3.03 2.54 4.07
C ILE A 10 2.83 1.66 2.85
N VAL A 11 2.52 2.29 1.72
CA VAL A 11 2.37 1.62 0.43
C VAL A 11 3.48 2.11 -0.49
N ASN A 12 4.32 1.19 -0.93
CA ASN A 12 5.35 1.48 -1.92
C ASN A 12 5.03 0.75 -3.22
N ILE A 13 4.89 1.52 -4.30
CA ILE A 13 4.59 1.02 -5.64
C ILE A 13 5.87 1.12 -6.47
N THR A 14 6.36 0.00 -6.96
CA THR A 14 7.57 -0.05 -7.80
C THR A 14 7.21 -0.66 -9.14
N GLY A 15 7.63 -0.04 -10.23
CA GLY A 15 7.41 -0.54 -11.57
C GLY A 15 8.52 -0.15 -12.53
N GLY A 16 8.50 -0.74 -13.72
CA GLY A 16 9.42 -0.42 -14.80
C GLY A 16 9.18 0.96 -15.40
N SER A 17 9.96 1.29 -16.43
CA SER A 17 9.81 2.55 -17.19
C SER A 17 8.46 2.70 -17.91
N ASP A 18 7.72 1.61 -18.01
CA ASP A 18 6.36 1.51 -18.55
C ASP A 18 5.27 1.90 -17.55
N LEU A 19 5.62 2.08 -16.26
CA LEU A 19 4.67 2.40 -15.21
C LEU A 19 3.99 3.75 -15.43
N THR A 20 2.66 3.73 -15.54
CA THR A 20 1.85 4.94 -15.69
C THR A 20 1.30 5.44 -14.35
N LEU A 21 1.03 6.75 -14.27
CA LEU A 21 0.35 7.33 -13.11
C LEU A 21 -1.05 6.72 -12.87
N PHE A 22 -1.71 6.27 -13.94
CA PHE A 22 -3.02 5.63 -13.85
C PHE A 22 -2.97 4.29 -13.12
N GLU A 23 -1.98 3.45 -13.43
CA GLU A 23 -1.80 2.16 -12.75
C GLU A 23 -1.41 2.33 -11.28
N VAL A 24 -0.60 3.34 -10.98
CA VAL A 24 -0.24 3.71 -9.60
C VAL A 24 -1.49 4.12 -8.82
N ASP A 25 -2.35 4.94 -9.42
CA ASP A 25 -3.60 5.41 -8.82
C ASP A 25 -4.57 4.24 -8.56
N GLU A 26 -4.75 3.34 -9.53
CA GLU A 26 -5.63 2.17 -9.38
C GLU A 26 -5.12 1.23 -8.28
N ALA A 27 -3.81 0.97 -8.24
CA ALA A 27 -3.19 0.15 -7.19
C ALA A 27 -3.34 0.80 -5.81
N ALA A 28 -3.15 2.12 -5.71
CA ALA A 28 -3.32 2.86 -4.46
C ALA A 28 -4.77 2.82 -3.96
N GLU A 29 -5.75 3.05 -4.83
CA GLU A 29 -7.17 2.93 -4.49
C GLU A 29 -7.51 1.51 -4.02
N ARG A 30 -7.01 0.49 -4.70
CA ARG A 30 -7.29 -0.91 -4.37
C ARG A 30 -6.85 -1.27 -2.96
N VAL A 31 -5.65 -0.82 -2.55
CA VAL A 31 -5.09 -1.09 -1.22
C VAL A 31 -5.82 -0.26 -0.14
N THR A 32 -6.20 0.97 -0.46
CA THR A 32 -6.88 1.87 0.49
C THR A 32 -8.30 1.42 0.82
N ARG A 33 -8.99 0.77 -0.14
CA ARG A 33 -10.33 0.18 0.09
C ARG A 33 -10.32 -1.00 1.06
N GLU A 34 -9.15 -1.59 1.33
CA GLU A 34 -9.01 -2.72 2.25
C GLU A 34 -8.78 -2.24 3.70
N LEU A 35 -8.85 -0.93 3.98
CA LEU A 35 -8.78 -0.37 5.33
C LEU A 35 -10.16 0.05 5.82
N ASP A 36 -10.51 -0.34 7.05
CA ASP A 36 -11.79 0.03 7.67
C ASP A 36 -11.74 1.39 8.39
N ASP A 37 -10.55 1.86 8.79
CA ASP A 37 -10.38 3.15 9.46
C ASP A 37 -10.16 4.30 8.46
N PRO A 38 -11.13 5.22 8.29
CA PRO A 38 -11.00 6.38 7.41
C PRO A 38 -10.00 7.42 7.93
N HIS A 39 -9.52 7.28 9.17
CA HIS A 39 -8.51 8.14 9.79
C HIS A 39 -7.11 7.50 9.80
N ALA A 40 -6.94 6.31 9.20
CA ALA A 40 -5.63 5.70 9.08
C ALA A 40 -4.66 6.61 8.31
N ASN A 41 -3.44 6.77 8.83
CA ASN A 41 -2.42 7.58 8.17
C ASN A 41 -1.72 6.75 7.09
N ILE A 42 -1.96 7.09 5.83
CA ILE A 42 -1.42 6.34 4.69
C ILE A 42 -0.32 7.14 3.99
N ILE A 43 0.85 6.53 3.84
CA ILE A 43 2.00 7.10 3.13
C ILE A 43 2.18 6.33 1.82
N PHE A 44 2.07 7.02 0.69
CA PHE A 44 2.33 6.47 -0.63
C PHE A 44 3.73 6.84 -1.11
N GLY A 45 4.48 5.84 -1.54
CA GLY A 45 5.75 5.98 -2.24
C GLY A 45 5.68 5.33 -3.62
N SER A 46 6.40 5.91 -4.58
CA SER A 46 6.63 5.30 -5.87
C SER A 46 8.12 5.26 -6.18
N THR A 47 8.57 4.21 -6.86
CA THR A 47 9.96 4.03 -7.28
C THR A 47 10.00 3.38 -8.65
N PHE A 48 10.91 3.82 -9.50
CA PHE A 48 11.15 3.17 -10.79
C PHE A 48 12.29 2.16 -10.64
N ASP A 49 12.08 0.95 -11.15
CA ASP A 49 13.06 -0.12 -11.18
C ASP A 49 13.03 -0.79 -12.56
N ASP A 50 14.06 -0.55 -13.37
CA ASP A 50 14.17 -1.09 -14.73
C ASP A 50 14.19 -2.63 -14.77
N SER A 51 14.46 -3.30 -13.63
CA SER A 51 14.36 -4.76 -13.54
C SER A 51 12.91 -5.27 -13.49
N LEU A 52 11.95 -4.37 -13.30
CA LEU A 52 10.51 -4.63 -13.28
C LEU A 52 9.82 -4.23 -14.59
N ASP A 53 10.53 -4.23 -15.72
CA ASP A 53 9.93 -4.01 -17.05
C ASP A 53 8.72 -4.93 -17.29
N GLY A 54 7.54 -4.34 -17.55
CA GLY A 54 6.27 -5.05 -17.71
C GLY A 54 5.68 -5.60 -16.40
N LYS A 55 6.17 -5.18 -15.23
CA LYS A 55 5.73 -5.69 -13.92
C LYS A 55 5.53 -4.57 -12.91
N LEU A 56 4.49 -4.73 -12.10
CA LEU A 56 4.21 -3.90 -10.94
C LEU A 56 4.49 -4.68 -9.66
N ARG A 57 5.23 -4.08 -8.74
CA ARG A 57 5.43 -4.57 -7.38
C ARG A 57 4.83 -3.60 -6.38
N VAL A 58 3.82 -4.05 -5.65
CA VAL A 58 3.22 -3.29 -4.54
C VAL A 58 3.70 -3.90 -3.23
N SER A 59 4.31 -3.09 -2.38
CA SER A 59 4.73 -3.46 -1.04
C SER A 59 3.91 -2.69 -0.03
N VAL A 60 3.28 -3.39 0.91
CA VAL A 60 2.43 -2.80 1.94
C VAL A 60 3.02 -3.12 3.30
N VAL A 61 3.20 -2.10 4.13
CA VAL A 61 3.62 -2.23 5.52
C VAL A 61 2.53 -1.62 6.38
N ALA A 62 1.77 -2.47 7.06
CA ALA A 62 0.76 -2.08 8.02
C ALA A 62 1.38 -1.96 9.43
N THR A 63 1.04 -0.88 10.13
CA THR A 63 1.52 -0.57 11.48
C THR A 63 0.35 -0.17 12.37
N GLY A 64 0.47 -0.42 13.68
CA GLY A 64 -0.60 -0.10 14.63
C GLY A 64 -1.80 -1.04 14.58
N ILE A 65 -1.64 -2.25 14.04
CA ILE A 65 -2.59 -3.35 14.19
C ILE A 65 -2.70 -3.63 15.70
N ALA A 66 -3.85 -3.31 16.29
CA ALA A 66 -4.06 -3.52 17.72
C ALA A 66 -4.04 -5.02 18.02
N ASP A 67 -3.26 -5.43 19.00
CA ASP A 67 -3.18 -6.81 19.47
C ASP A 67 -4.47 -7.13 20.26
N PRO A 68 -5.34 -8.04 19.82
CA PRO A 68 -6.63 -8.29 20.47
C PRO A 68 -6.50 -8.92 21.87
N GLU A 69 -5.30 -9.36 22.29
CA GLU A 69 -5.06 -9.98 23.61
C GLU A 69 -4.77 -8.99 24.76
N LYS A 70 -4.87 -7.67 24.55
CA LYS A 70 -4.57 -6.65 25.59
C LYS A 70 -5.77 -5.88 26.17
N LEU A 71 -6.97 -6.46 26.17
CA LEU A 71 -8.15 -5.91 26.88
C LEU A 71 -8.48 -6.68 28.15
#